data_AF-A0A6B3H5E0-F1
#
_entry.id   AF-A0A6B3H5E0-F1
#
_cell.length_a   1.000
_cell.length_b   1.000
_cell.length_c   1.000
_cell.angle_alpha   90.00
_cell.angle_beta   90.00
_cell.angle_gamma   90.00
#
_symmetry.space_group_name_H-M   'P 1'
#
loop_
_entity.id
_entity.type
_entity.pdbx_description
1 polymer ?
#
loop_
_entity_poly.entity_id
_entity_poly.type
_entity_poly.pdbx_seq_one_letter_code
_entity_poly.pdbx_strand_id
1 'polypeptide(L)' 'LADRVVVMSPRPGTITEIIEVGLPAERDYAETLGRPEFRAATARIRDLLGAVSAQE' A
#
# COMPACT_ATOMS: atom_id res chain seq x y z
N LEU A 1 -3.73 8.51 8.55
CA LEU A 1 -3.02 7.95 7.37
C LEU A 1 -1.89 7.08 7.88
N ALA A 2 -1.58 5.98 7.19
CA ALA A 2 -0.50 5.07 7.59
C ALA A 2 0.82 5.48 6.91
N ASP A 3 1.95 5.33 7.60
CA ASP A 3 3.29 5.53 7.03
C ASP A 3 3.83 4.23 6.42
N ARG A 4 3.27 3.09 6.81
CA ARG A 4 3.67 1.74 6.38
C ARG A 4 2.43 0.87 6.18
N VAL A 5 2.47 0.02 5.15
CA VAL A 5 1.45 -1.01 4.91
C VAL A 5 2.14 -2.37 4.98
N VAL A 6 1.67 -3.23 5.88
CA VAL A 6 2.23 -4.57 6.09
C VAL A 6 1.33 -5.59 5.39
N VAL A 7 1.92 -6.40 4.52
CA VAL A 7 1.25 -7.48 3.80
C VAL A 7 1.48 -8.78 4.56
N MET A 8 0.40 -9.50 4.81
CA MET A 8 0.40 -10.76 5.53
C MET A 8 0.08 -11.92 4.58
N SER A 9 0.69 -13.08 4.80
CA SER A 9 0.28 -14.32 4.15
C SER A 9 -1.10 -14.79 4.67
N PRO A 10 -1.77 -15.71 3.94
CA PRO A 10 -2.88 -16.48 4.49
C PRO A 10 -2.48 -17.22 5.78
N ARG A 11 -3.47 -17.67 6.54
CA ARG A 11 -3.24 -18.37 7.80
C ARG A 11 -2.40 -19.64 7.61
N PRO A 12 -1.45 -19.93 8.53
CA PRO A 12 -1.03 -19.14 9.70
C PRO A 12 -0.11 -17.97 9.29
N GLY A 13 -0.55 -16.73 9.52
CA GLY A 13 -0.03 -15.54 8.83
C GLY A 13 1.41 -15.14 9.19
N THR A 14 2.20 -14.81 8.18
CA THR A 14 3.55 -14.22 8.28
C THR A 14 3.61 -12.90 7.51
N ILE A 15 4.59 -12.03 7.81
CA ILE A 15 4.82 -10.81 7.03
C ILE A 15 5.52 -11.20 5.72
N THR A 16 4.90 -10.89 4.59
CA THR A 16 5.44 -11.19 3.26
C THR A 16 6.06 -9.97 2.59
N GLU A 17 5.54 -8.78 2.89
CA GLU A 17 6.03 -7.52 2.32
C GLU A 17 5.70 -6.36 3.27
N ILE A 18 6.55 -5.33 3.27
CA ILE A 18 6.28 -4.05 3.92
C ILE A 18 6.44 -2.97 2.86
N ILE A 19 5.36 -2.22 2.63
CA ILE A 19 5.33 -1.10 1.70
C ILE A 19 5.50 0.18 2.52
N GLU A 20 6.63 0.86 2.33
CA GLU A 20 6.86 2.20 2.88
C GLU A 20 6.09 3.21 2.02
N VAL A 21 5.20 4.01 2.64
CA VAL A 21 4.32 4.93 1.92
C VAL A 21 5.07 6.17 1.43
N GLY A 22 6.15 6.57 2.12
CA GLY A 22 7.04 7.65 1.69
C GLY A 22 6.41 9.06 1.65
N LEU A 23 5.21 9.23 2.21
CA LEU A 23 4.53 10.52 2.25
C LEU A 23 4.86 11.29 3.54
N PRO A 24 4.96 12.64 3.47
CA PRO A 24 5.20 13.47 4.64
C PRO A 24 4.11 13.29 5.71
N ALA A 25 4.41 13.59 6.98
CA ALA A 25 3.45 13.42 8.06
C ALA A 25 2.16 14.25 7.87
N GLU A 26 2.33 15.52 7.49
CA GLU A 26 1.25 16.44 7.16
C GLU A 26 0.96 16.39 5.65
N ARG A 27 -0.32 16.27 5.29
CA ARG A 27 -0.77 15.88 3.96
C ARG A 27 -1.99 16.69 3.56
N ASP A 28 -1.82 17.60 2.60
CA ASP A 28 -2.96 18.17 1.87
C ASP A 28 -3.48 17.15 0.86
N TYR A 29 -4.80 17.07 0.70
CA TYR A 29 -5.41 16.06 -0.16
C TYR A 29 -5.04 16.24 -1.63
N ALA A 30 -5.21 17.45 -2.17
CA ALA A 30 -5.02 17.71 -3.60
C ALA A 30 -3.55 17.54 -3.99
N GLU A 31 -2.65 18.06 -3.15
CA GLU A 31 -1.21 17.89 -3.35
C GLU A 31 -0.80 16.41 -3.26
N THR A 32 -1.30 15.68 -2.26
CA THR A 32 -0.93 14.28 -2.03
C THR A 32 -1.33 13.38 -3.21
N LEU A 33 -2.50 13.59 -3.82
CA LEU A 33 -2.92 12.85 -5.02
C LEU A 33 -2.01 13.09 -6.24
N GLY A 34 -1.34 14.25 -6.28
CA GLY A 34 -0.37 14.60 -7.32
C GLY A 34 0.98 13.91 -7.15
N ARG A 35 1.31 13.45 -5.94
CA ARG A 35 2.64 12.92 -5.60
C ARG A 35 2.91 11.54 -6.21
N PRO A 36 4.10 11.30 -6.79
CA PRO A 36 4.45 10.01 -7.37
C PRO A 36 4.49 8.89 -6.33
N GLU A 37 4.91 9.17 -5.10
CA GLU A 37 4.98 8.21 -4.00
C GLU A 37 3.59 7.68 -3.64
N PHE A 38 2.59 8.56 -3.60
CA PHE A 38 1.19 8.18 -3.39
C PHE A 38 0.70 7.24 -4.50
N ARG A 39 0.99 7.58 -5.76
CA ARG A 39 0.57 6.77 -6.91
C ARG A 39 1.25 5.40 -6.90
N ALA A 40 2.54 5.34 -6.58
CA ALA A 40 3.30 4.09 -6.52
C ALA A 40 2.78 3.17 -5.40
N ALA A 41 2.62 3.68 -4.18
CA ALA A 41 2.11 2.91 -3.06
C ALA A 41 0.70 2.39 -3.33
N THR A 42 -0.20 3.24 -3.85
CA THR A 42 -1.58 2.83 -4.12
C THR A 42 -1.71 1.89 -5.32
N ALA A 43 -0.84 1.99 -6.33
CA ALA A 43 -0.77 1.00 -7.41
C ALA A 43 -0.36 -0.37 -6.86
N ARG A 44 0.73 -0.43 -6.07
CA ARG A 44 1.22 -1.69 -5.49
C ARG A 44 0.17 -2.38 -4.61
N ILE A 45 -0.52 -1.61 -3.77
CA ILE A 45 -1.58 -2.13 -2.90
C ILE A 45 -2.74 -2.69 -3.74
N ARG A 46 -3.16 -1.99 -4.81
CA ARG A 46 -4.22 -2.48 -5.71
C ARG A 46 -3.81 -3.75 -6.43
N ASP A 47 -2.57 -3.86 -6.88
CA ASP A 47 -2.05 -5.06 -7.53
C ASP A 47 -2.11 -6.27 -6.59
N LEU A 48 -1.73 -6.08 -5.32
CA LEU A 48 -1.80 -7.13 -4.31
C LEU A 48 -3.24 -7.56 -4.01
N LEU A 49 -4.15 -6.61 -3.87
CA LEU A 49 -5.58 -6.90 -3.66
C LEU A 49 -6.19 -7.62 -4.88
N GLY A 50 -5.82 -7.20 -6.09
CA GLY A 50 -6.25 -7.83 -7.33
C GLY A 50 -5.70 -9.25 -7.51
N ALA A 51 -4.42 -9.48 -7.17
CA ALA A 51 -3.82 -10.80 -7.18
C ALA A 51 -4.53 -11.76 -6.22
N VAL A 52 -4.87 -11.29 -5.01
CA VAL A 52 -5.62 -12.09 -4.03
C VAL A 52 -7.00 -12.48 -4.57
N SER A 53 -7.72 -11.55 -5.22
CA SER A 53 -9.04 -11.85 -5.79
C SER A 53 -9.02 -12.81 -6.98
N ALA A 54 -7.87 -13.01 -7.63
CA ALA A 54 -7.70 -13.96 -8.73
C ALA A 54 -7.30 -15.37 -8.26
N GLN A 55 -6.99 -15.55 -6.97
CA GLN A 55 -6.58 -16.82 -6.38
C GLN A 55 -7.76 -17.64 -5.80
N GLU A 56 -9.00 -17.25 -6.09
CA GLU A 56 -10.22 -17.98 -5.72
C GLU A 56 -10.77 -18.86 -6.86
#